data_AF-A0A511KML9-F1
#
_entry.id   AF-A0A511KML9-F1
#
_cell.length_a   1.000
_cell.length_b   1.000
_cell.length_c   1.000
_cell.angle_alpha   90.00
_cell.angle_beta   90.00
_cell.angle_gamma   90.00
#
_symmetry.space_group_name_H-M   'P 1'
#
loop_
_entity.id
_entity.type
_entity.pdbx_description
1 polymer ?
#
loop_
_entity_poly.entity_id
_entity_poly.type
_entity_poly.pdbx_seq_one_letter_code
_entity_poly.pdbx_strand_id
1 'polypeptide(L)'
;MPHADALALPTSATASKRAFYAHVCSTTRTLLAPSSPDDPAANWITAFANAASLLFGSYENYADMFGREDGKRVNWAGFYVIPSLLSRHGPASEPTQLFLGPFQGRPACLSVSLKGTSSRPVGVCAAAYNSGETVVVADVNARAGHIACDGVTQSEVVVPVVVKRRRGDGTGEDVPVGVLDIDCEALGAFDEEDRRGLEEFVEVVKEVIRWEL
;
A
#
# COMPACT_ATOMS: atom_id res chain seq x y z
N MET A 1 -21.18 -3.53 13.64
CA MET A 1 -20.97 -4.20 12.34
C MET A 1 -19.96 -5.32 12.59
N PRO A 2 -20.18 -6.58 12.17
CA PRO A 2 -19.17 -7.61 12.36
C PRO A 2 -18.03 -7.29 11.39
N HIS A 3 -16.94 -6.72 11.89
CA HIS A 3 -15.81 -6.24 11.08
C HIS A 3 -15.16 -7.35 10.23
N ALA A 4 -15.38 -8.63 10.56
CA ALA A 4 -14.91 -9.77 9.77
C ALA A 4 -15.67 -9.97 8.45
N ASP A 5 -16.94 -9.56 8.37
CA ASP A 5 -17.77 -9.70 7.16
C ASP A 5 -17.28 -8.76 6.04
N ALA A 6 -16.41 -7.80 6.36
CA ALA A 6 -15.77 -6.93 5.37
C ALA A 6 -14.92 -7.71 4.35
N LEU A 7 -14.48 -8.93 4.69
CA LEU A 7 -13.76 -9.82 3.76
C LEU A 7 -14.70 -10.61 2.84
N ALA A 8 -16.02 -10.54 3.03
CA ALA A 8 -16.96 -11.20 2.14
C ALA A 8 -16.91 -10.53 0.75
N LEU A 9 -16.53 -11.32 -0.25
CA LEU A 9 -16.57 -10.92 -1.65
C LEU A 9 -17.82 -11.50 -2.31
N PRO A 10 -18.83 -10.69 -2.64
CA PRO A 10 -19.97 -11.17 -3.41
C PRO A 10 -19.52 -11.56 -4.83
N THR A 11 -20.25 -12.46 -5.49
CA THR A 11 -19.93 -12.89 -6.86
C THR A 11 -19.84 -11.72 -7.86
N SER A 12 -20.59 -10.65 -7.63
CA SER A 12 -20.50 -9.43 -8.44
C SER A 12 -19.14 -8.72 -8.30
N ALA A 13 -18.49 -8.81 -7.14
CA ALA A 13 -17.18 -8.23 -6.89
C ALA A 13 -16.05 -9.05 -7.54
N THR A 14 -16.22 -10.35 -7.73
CA THR A 14 -15.19 -11.19 -8.38
C THR A 14 -15.32 -11.25 -9.90
N ALA A 15 -16.37 -10.65 -10.47
CA ALA A 15 -16.64 -10.70 -11.91
C ALA A 15 -15.56 -10.02 -12.79
N SER A 16 -14.79 -9.09 -12.24
CA SER A 16 -13.65 -8.44 -12.90
C SER A 16 -12.76 -7.73 -11.88
N LYS A 17 -11.50 -7.43 -12.23
CA LYS A 17 -10.60 -6.62 -11.39
C LYS A 17 -11.22 -5.26 -11.05
N ARG A 18 -11.85 -4.60 -12.02
CA ARG A 18 -12.59 -3.35 -11.79
C ARG A 18 -13.67 -3.48 -10.72
N ALA A 19 -14.50 -4.52 -10.80
CA ALA A 19 -15.56 -4.76 -9.82
C ALA A 19 -14.98 -5.09 -8.43
N PHE A 20 -13.86 -5.82 -8.40
CA PHE A 20 -13.13 -6.16 -7.19
C PHE A 20 -12.64 -4.89 -6.48
N TYR A 21 -11.89 -4.03 -7.17
CA TYR A 21 -11.38 -2.79 -6.56
C TYR A 21 -12.49 -1.82 -6.17
N ALA A 22 -13.58 -1.72 -6.95
CA ALA A 22 -14.73 -0.92 -6.57
C ALA A 22 -15.36 -1.40 -5.25
N HIS A 23 -15.48 -2.72 -5.07
CA HIS A 23 -15.98 -3.32 -3.83
C HIS A 23 -15.02 -3.10 -2.65
N VAL A 24 -13.73 -3.33 -2.86
CA VAL A 24 -12.69 -3.12 -1.84
C VAL A 24 -12.66 -1.64 -1.41
N CYS A 25 -12.70 -0.68 -2.34
CA CYS A 25 -12.73 0.75 -2.03
C CYS A 25 -14.00 1.15 -1.27
N SER A 26 -15.17 0.67 -1.69
CA SER A 26 -16.44 0.92 -0.99
C SER A 26 -16.42 0.37 0.44
N THR A 27 -15.93 -0.87 0.60
CA THR A 27 -15.79 -1.52 1.90
C THR A 27 -14.80 -0.76 2.79
N THR A 28 -13.66 -0.35 2.24
CA THR A 28 -12.64 0.44 2.95
C THR A 28 -13.22 1.76 3.46
N ARG A 29 -13.93 2.50 2.62
CA ARG A 29 -14.56 3.77 3.00
C ARG A 29 -15.54 3.60 4.17
N THR A 30 -16.28 2.49 4.18
CA THR A 30 -17.25 2.19 5.24
C THR A 30 -16.56 1.72 6.51
N LEU A 31 -15.56 0.84 6.38
CA LEU A 31 -14.84 0.23 7.49
C LEU A 31 -14.00 1.26 8.26
N LEU A 32 -13.39 2.21 7.55
CA LEU A 32 -12.49 3.22 8.11
C LEU A 32 -13.18 4.56 8.37
N ALA A 33 -14.49 4.67 8.12
CA ALA A 33 -15.23 5.91 8.35
C ALA A 33 -15.07 6.37 9.81
N PRO A 34 -14.55 7.58 10.06
CA PRO A 34 -14.41 8.08 11.41
C PRO A 34 -15.79 8.37 12.01
N SER A 35 -15.93 8.15 13.32
CA SER A 35 -17.20 8.40 14.04
C SER A 35 -17.51 9.91 14.14
N SER A 36 -16.49 10.76 14.00
CA SER A 36 -16.61 12.21 13.97
C SER A 36 -15.38 12.86 13.31
N PRO A 37 -15.44 14.14 12.94
CA PRO A 37 -14.28 14.90 12.47
C PRO A 37 -13.15 15.04 13.50
N ASP A 38 -13.34 14.62 14.76
CA ASP A 38 -12.32 14.62 15.83
C ASP A 38 -12.03 13.22 16.43
N ASP A 39 -12.61 12.14 15.87
CA ASP A 39 -12.31 10.74 16.21
C ASP A 39 -10.79 10.43 16.23
N PRO A 40 -10.17 10.11 17.38
CA PRO A 40 -8.74 9.80 17.48
C PRO A 40 -8.36 8.45 16.83
N ALA A 41 -9.34 7.59 16.54
CA ALA A 41 -9.10 6.34 15.82
C ALA A 41 -8.84 6.59 14.31
N ALA A 42 -9.09 7.79 13.81
CA ALA A 42 -8.79 8.23 12.44
C ALA A 42 -7.30 8.55 12.23
N ASN A 43 -6.39 7.73 12.75
CA ASN A 43 -4.95 7.90 12.59
C ASN A 43 -4.39 6.92 11.56
N TRP A 44 -3.19 7.21 11.06
CA TRP A 44 -2.60 6.42 9.97
C TRP A 44 -2.30 4.97 10.39
N ILE A 45 -1.95 4.70 11.65
CA ILE A 45 -1.58 3.36 12.12
C ILE A 45 -2.80 2.44 12.06
N THR A 46 -3.93 2.87 12.61
CA THR A 46 -5.18 2.09 12.64
C THR A 46 -5.78 1.92 11.25
N ALA A 47 -5.73 2.98 10.43
CA ALA A 47 -6.23 2.95 9.05
C ALA A 47 -5.40 2.02 8.18
N PHE A 48 -4.07 2.14 8.19
CA PHE A 48 -3.18 1.27 7.41
C PHE A 48 -3.25 -0.19 7.87
N ALA A 49 -3.39 -0.45 9.17
CA ALA A 49 -3.54 -1.82 9.67
C ALA A 49 -4.82 -2.51 9.15
N ASN A 50 -5.95 -1.81 9.18
CA ASN A 50 -7.21 -2.34 8.65
C ASN A 50 -7.21 -2.39 7.12
N ALA A 51 -6.62 -1.40 6.45
CA ALA A 51 -6.48 -1.38 4.99
C ALA A 51 -5.63 -2.57 4.50
N ALA A 52 -4.47 -2.82 5.12
CA ALA A 52 -3.63 -3.97 4.80
C ALA A 52 -4.37 -5.30 5.05
N SER A 53 -5.07 -5.42 6.18
CA SER A 53 -5.90 -6.59 6.51
C SER A 53 -7.00 -6.86 5.46
N LEU A 54 -7.77 -5.82 5.13
CA LEU A 54 -8.85 -5.89 4.15
C LEU A 54 -8.33 -6.25 2.77
N LEU A 55 -7.26 -5.60 2.32
CA LEU A 55 -6.72 -5.82 0.98
C LEU A 55 -6.13 -7.23 0.84
N PHE A 56 -5.31 -7.65 1.80
CA PHE A 56 -4.72 -9.00 1.83
C PHE A 56 -5.79 -10.09 1.84
N GLY A 57 -6.77 -10.00 2.76
CA GLY A 57 -7.87 -10.97 2.84
C GLY A 57 -8.77 -10.95 1.60
N SER A 58 -8.94 -9.78 0.95
CA SER A 58 -9.69 -9.67 -0.29
C SER A 58 -8.99 -10.38 -1.44
N TYR A 59 -7.66 -10.26 -1.56
CA TYR A 59 -6.92 -11.04 -2.56
C TYR A 59 -7.01 -12.55 -2.31
N GLU A 60 -6.89 -12.98 -1.06
CA GLU A 60 -7.07 -14.40 -0.70
C GLU A 60 -8.45 -14.93 -1.09
N ASN A 61 -9.48 -14.08 -1.05
CA ASN A 61 -10.85 -14.44 -1.37
C ASN A 61 -11.18 -14.26 -2.86
N TYR A 62 -10.31 -13.63 -3.66
CA TYR A 62 -10.48 -13.48 -5.10
C TYR A 62 -9.86 -14.66 -5.87
N ALA A 63 -10.43 -15.85 -5.65
CA ALA A 63 -9.87 -17.14 -6.12
C ALA A 63 -9.63 -17.24 -7.63
N ASP A 64 -10.44 -16.55 -8.45
CA ASP A 64 -10.31 -16.62 -9.91
C ASP A 64 -9.01 -15.97 -10.42
N MET A 65 -8.50 -14.94 -9.72
CA MET A 65 -7.34 -14.16 -10.15
C MET A 65 -6.12 -14.31 -9.22
N PHE A 66 -6.33 -14.25 -7.89
CA PHE A 66 -5.25 -14.27 -6.89
C PHE A 66 -5.40 -15.48 -5.95
N GLY A 67 -6.38 -15.50 -5.06
CA GLY A 67 -6.67 -16.66 -4.23
C GLY A 67 -5.54 -17.06 -3.27
N ARG A 68 -5.67 -18.27 -2.70
CA ARG A 68 -4.73 -18.82 -1.70
C ARG A 68 -3.78 -19.88 -2.25
N GLU A 69 -3.94 -20.23 -3.52
CA GLU A 69 -3.17 -21.29 -4.16
C GLU A 69 -1.78 -20.78 -4.55
N ASP A 70 -0.78 -21.65 -4.39
CA ASP A 70 0.61 -21.36 -4.77
C ASP A 70 0.69 -20.92 -6.23
N GLY A 71 1.45 -19.86 -6.49
CA GLY A 71 1.62 -19.30 -7.84
C GLY A 71 0.48 -18.38 -8.31
N LYS A 72 -0.47 -18.04 -7.44
CA LYS A 72 -1.42 -16.93 -7.61
C LYS A 72 -1.56 -16.04 -6.37
N ARG A 73 -1.02 -16.51 -5.24
CA ARG A 73 -1.17 -15.91 -3.92
C ARG A 73 -0.42 -14.58 -3.79
N VAL A 74 -1.14 -13.55 -3.34
CA VAL A 74 -0.52 -12.36 -2.73
C VAL A 74 0.10 -12.78 -1.41
N ASN A 75 1.43 -12.71 -1.30
CA ASN A 75 2.19 -13.16 -0.13
C ASN A 75 2.54 -12.02 0.84
N TRP A 76 2.41 -10.76 0.39
CA TRP A 76 2.61 -9.59 1.23
C TRP A 76 1.74 -8.42 0.76
N ALA A 77 1.14 -7.68 1.69
CA ALA A 77 0.47 -6.41 1.41
C ALA A 77 0.57 -5.49 2.64
N GLY A 78 1.08 -4.28 2.45
CA GLY A 78 1.33 -3.39 3.58
C GLY A 78 1.98 -2.07 3.20
N PHE A 79 2.42 -1.34 4.21
CA PHE A 79 2.89 0.02 4.03
C PHE A 79 4.32 0.20 4.50
N TYR A 80 5.06 1.06 3.80
CA TYR A 80 6.30 1.67 4.28
C TYR A 80 6.09 3.17 4.40
N VAL A 81 6.53 3.78 5.50
CA VAL A 81 6.25 5.18 5.85
C VAL A 81 7.52 5.98 6.10
N ILE A 82 7.45 7.29 5.96
CA ILE A 82 8.57 8.17 6.33
C ILE A 82 8.83 8.14 7.85
N PRO A 83 10.10 8.27 8.29
CA PRO A 83 10.47 8.26 9.70
C PRO A 83 9.71 9.28 10.57
N SER A 84 9.37 10.45 10.01
CA SER A 84 8.66 11.51 10.74
C SER A 84 7.22 11.14 11.13
N LEU A 85 6.59 10.15 10.47
CA LEU A 85 5.29 9.63 10.91
C LEU A 85 5.38 8.77 12.18
N LEU A 86 6.53 8.17 12.44
CA LEU A 86 6.77 7.32 13.61
C LEU A 86 7.40 8.11 14.78
N SER A 87 8.15 9.17 14.48
CA SER A 87 8.86 9.98 15.46
C SER A 87 8.43 11.45 15.41
N ARG A 88 7.77 11.92 16.47
CA ARG A 88 7.38 13.34 16.66
C ARG A 88 8.57 14.32 16.66
N HIS A 89 9.80 13.82 16.74
CA HIS A 89 11.05 14.59 16.73
C HIS A 89 11.96 14.24 15.55
N GLY A 90 11.41 13.68 14.47
CA GLY A 90 12.18 13.38 13.25
C GLY A 90 12.86 14.63 12.70
N PRO A 91 14.05 14.50 12.05
CA PRO A 91 14.75 15.64 11.49
C PRO A 91 13.88 16.31 10.42
N ALA A 92 13.94 17.64 10.33
CA ALA A 92 13.22 18.45 9.34
C ALA A 92 13.76 18.30 7.89
N SER A 93 14.64 17.33 7.65
CA SER A 93 15.28 17.05 6.37
C SER A 93 14.53 15.96 5.61
N GLU A 94 14.69 15.96 4.27
CA GLU A 94 14.22 14.89 3.40
C GLU A 94 14.58 13.48 3.93
N PRO A 95 13.64 12.52 3.89
CA PRO A 95 13.91 11.18 4.36
C PRO A 95 14.96 10.50 3.49
N THR A 96 15.84 9.71 4.12
CA THR A 96 16.83 8.88 3.41
C THR A 96 16.40 7.42 3.30
N GLN A 97 15.37 7.05 4.06
CA GLN A 97 14.82 5.71 4.17
C GLN A 97 13.32 5.78 4.47
N LEU A 98 12.59 4.73 4.12
CA LEU A 98 11.25 4.43 4.63
C LEU A 98 11.35 3.36 5.71
N PHE A 99 10.42 3.36 6.64
CA PHE A 99 10.30 2.38 7.73
C PHE A 99 9.04 1.55 7.59
N LEU A 100 9.12 0.29 8.02
CA LEU A 100 8.02 -0.65 7.95
C LEU A 100 6.82 -0.13 8.77
N GLY A 101 5.69 0.02 8.10
CA GLY A 101 4.38 0.30 8.68
C GLY A 101 3.54 -0.98 8.85
N PRO A 102 2.22 -0.85 9.07
CA PRO A 102 1.33 -2.00 9.15
C PRO A 102 1.29 -2.82 7.85
N PHE A 103 1.26 -4.15 7.99
CA PHE A 103 1.24 -5.08 6.86
C PHE A 103 0.56 -6.40 7.23
N GLN A 104 0.26 -7.20 6.21
CA GLN A 104 -0.08 -8.62 6.32
C GLN A 104 0.84 -9.43 5.40
N GLY A 105 1.30 -10.59 5.88
CA GLY A 105 2.23 -11.44 5.14
C GLY A 105 3.38 -11.94 6.01
N ARG A 106 4.46 -12.41 5.37
CA ARG A 106 5.69 -12.82 6.06
C ARG A 106 6.45 -11.61 6.63
N PRO A 107 7.34 -11.81 7.62
CA PRO A 107 8.21 -10.74 8.12
C PRO A 107 8.99 -10.06 6.98
N ALA A 108 9.09 -8.73 7.04
CA ALA A 108 9.71 -7.93 6.00
C ALA A 108 10.88 -7.09 6.54
N CYS A 109 11.58 -6.43 5.61
CA CYS A 109 12.69 -5.54 5.91
C CYS A 109 12.22 -4.36 6.78
N LEU A 110 12.88 -4.06 7.92
CA LEU A 110 12.44 -2.96 8.82
C LEU A 110 12.56 -1.56 8.19
N SER A 111 13.42 -1.41 7.18
CA SER A 111 13.61 -0.16 6.45
C SER A 111 14.00 -0.40 5.00
N VAL A 112 13.66 0.56 4.14
CA VAL A 112 14.00 0.59 2.71
C VAL A 112 14.77 1.88 2.44
N SER A 113 15.96 1.79 1.83
CA SER A 113 16.72 2.98 1.47
C SER A 113 16.13 3.66 0.24
N LEU A 114 15.98 4.99 0.30
CA LEU A 114 15.53 5.82 -0.82
C LEU A 114 16.64 6.13 -1.82
N LYS A 115 17.88 5.72 -1.54
CA LYS A 115 19.04 5.95 -2.39
C LYS A 115 19.60 4.61 -2.89
N GLY A 116 19.92 4.58 -4.18
CA GLY A 116 20.74 3.53 -4.76
C GLY A 116 22.23 3.82 -4.58
N THR A 117 23.06 2.81 -4.84
CA THR A 117 24.51 2.92 -5.01
C THR A 117 24.88 2.48 -6.42
N SER A 118 26.15 2.65 -6.80
CA SER A 118 26.67 2.13 -8.06
C SER A 118 26.55 0.60 -8.19
N SER A 119 26.49 -0.12 -7.06
CA SER A 119 26.36 -1.57 -7.01
C SER A 119 24.94 -2.06 -6.72
N ARG A 120 24.02 -1.16 -6.33
CA ARG A 120 22.65 -1.51 -5.94
C ARG A 120 21.68 -0.39 -6.37
N PRO A 121 20.93 -0.56 -7.46
CA PRO A 121 19.88 0.37 -7.87
C PRO A 121 18.82 0.56 -6.78
N VAL A 122 18.02 1.62 -6.92
CA VAL A 122 16.86 1.85 -6.04
C VAL A 122 15.86 0.70 -6.14
N GLY A 123 15.36 0.25 -4.98
CA GLY A 123 14.30 -0.76 -4.91
C GLY A 123 12.96 -0.24 -5.45
N VAL A 124 11.98 -1.12 -5.61
CA VAL A 124 10.65 -0.77 -6.17
C VAL A 124 9.93 0.23 -5.27
N CYS A 125 9.86 -0.04 -3.96
CA CYS A 125 9.39 0.89 -2.93
C CYS A 125 10.00 2.30 -3.05
N ALA A 126 11.34 2.37 -3.16
CA ALA A 126 12.04 3.63 -3.29
C ALA A 126 11.78 4.33 -4.64
N ALA A 127 11.64 3.57 -5.73
CA ALA A 127 11.32 4.12 -7.04
C ALA A 127 9.94 4.76 -7.06
N ALA A 128 8.93 4.11 -6.48
CA ALA A 128 7.57 4.66 -6.38
C ALA A 128 7.54 5.90 -5.48
N TYR A 129 8.18 5.84 -4.30
CA TYR A 129 8.25 6.98 -3.39
C TYR A 129 8.93 8.20 -4.03
N ASN A 130 10.07 8.01 -4.67
CA ASN A 130 10.86 9.11 -5.24
C ASN A 130 10.22 9.73 -6.49
N SER A 131 9.52 8.92 -7.30
CA SER A 131 8.85 9.41 -8.51
C SER A 131 7.48 10.01 -8.23
N GLY A 132 6.81 9.59 -7.15
CA GLY A 132 5.41 9.89 -6.92
C GLY A 132 4.47 9.15 -7.88
N GLU A 133 4.97 8.12 -8.58
CA GLU A 133 4.20 7.31 -9.53
C GLU A 133 4.13 5.85 -9.08
N THR A 134 3.01 5.18 -9.37
CA THR A 134 2.87 3.74 -9.16
C THR A 134 3.84 2.96 -10.03
N VAL A 135 4.51 1.99 -9.44
CA VAL A 135 5.46 1.09 -10.13
C VAL A 135 4.90 -0.32 -10.13
N VAL A 136 4.70 -0.88 -11.32
CA VAL A 136 4.27 -2.27 -11.53
C VAL A 136 5.44 -3.07 -12.07
N VAL A 137 5.77 -4.19 -11.42
CA VAL A 137 6.87 -5.08 -11.77
C VAL A 137 6.33 -6.48 -12.06
N ALA A 138 6.33 -6.88 -13.33
CA ALA A 138 5.84 -8.18 -13.75
C ALA A 138 6.77 -9.34 -13.37
N ASP A 139 8.08 -9.09 -13.27
CA ASP A 139 9.10 -10.05 -12.83
C ASP A 139 10.15 -9.31 -11.98
N VAL A 140 10.13 -9.57 -10.66
CA VAL A 140 11.07 -8.94 -9.73
C VAL A 140 12.51 -9.42 -9.94
N ASN A 141 12.70 -10.64 -10.44
CA ASN A 141 14.02 -11.22 -10.70
C ASN A 141 14.68 -10.66 -11.96
N ALA A 142 13.87 -10.12 -12.88
CA ALA A 142 14.37 -9.42 -14.07
C ALA A 142 14.93 -8.01 -13.75
N ARG A 143 14.66 -7.46 -12.56
CA ARG A 143 15.17 -6.15 -12.14
C ARG A 143 16.62 -6.25 -11.62
N ALA A 144 17.50 -5.47 -12.23
CA ALA A 144 18.89 -5.38 -11.79
C ALA A 144 19.00 -4.92 -10.33
N GLY A 145 19.64 -5.73 -9.49
CA GLY A 145 19.89 -5.45 -8.08
C GLY A 145 18.66 -5.52 -7.17
N HIS A 146 17.61 -6.23 -7.59
CA HIS A 146 16.53 -6.63 -6.69
C HIS A 146 17.09 -7.51 -5.56
N ILE A 147 16.76 -7.16 -4.32
CA ILE A 147 17.00 -8.00 -3.14
C ILE A 147 15.63 -8.26 -2.55
N ALA A 148 15.09 -9.43 -2.83
CA ALA A 148 13.77 -9.84 -2.34
C ALA A 148 13.79 -9.89 -0.81
N CYS A 149 12.83 -9.25 -0.15
CA CYS A 149 12.60 -9.45 1.29
C CYS A 149 11.94 -10.84 1.53
N ASP A 150 11.15 -11.35 0.57
CA ASP A 150 10.62 -12.72 0.53
C ASP A 150 11.04 -13.43 -0.76
N GLY A 151 11.74 -14.56 -0.65
CA GLY A 151 12.32 -15.27 -1.80
C GLY A 151 11.31 -15.92 -2.74
N VAL A 152 10.02 -15.96 -2.39
CA VAL A 152 8.96 -16.51 -3.26
C VAL A 152 8.27 -15.45 -4.11
N THR A 153 8.45 -14.16 -3.83
CA THR A 153 7.87 -13.06 -4.61
C THR A 153 8.32 -13.13 -6.07
N GLN A 154 7.38 -13.04 -7.00
CA GLN A 154 7.63 -13.04 -8.45
C GLN A 154 7.19 -11.74 -9.13
N SER A 155 6.13 -11.09 -8.65
CA SER A 155 5.72 -9.76 -9.10
C SER A 155 5.38 -8.84 -7.92
N GLU A 156 5.47 -7.54 -8.15
CA GLU A 156 5.32 -6.50 -7.11
C GLU A 156 4.59 -5.28 -7.71
N VAL A 157 3.69 -4.68 -6.95
CA VAL A 157 3.11 -3.37 -7.27
C VAL A 157 3.23 -2.44 -6.07
N VAL A 158 3.77 -1.25 -6.31
CA VAL A 158 3.96 -0.22 -5.28
C VAL A 158 3.25 1.06 -5.67
N VAL A 159 2.36 1.53 -4.81
CA VAL A 159 1.62 2.78 -4.97
C VAL A 159 2.09 3.82 -3.94
N PRO A 160 2.51 5.03 -4.35
CA PRO A 160 2.92 6.07 -3.42
C PRO A 160 1.71 6.65 -2.66
N VAL A 161 1.91 6.91 -1.37
CA VAL A 161 0.94 7.62 -0.54
C VAL A 161 1.36 9.07 -0.44
N VAL A 162 0.65 9.94 -1.16
CA VAL A 162 0.91 11.39 -1.21
C VAL A 162 -0.29 12.15 -0.67
N VAL A 163 -0.08 13.01 0.32
CA VAL A 163 -1.17 13.72 1.01
C VAL A 163 -1.05 15.23 0.83
N LYS A 164 -2.18 15.93 0.88
CA LYS A 164 -2.18 17.39 0.78
C LYS A 164 -2.08 18.04 2.15
N ARG A 165 -0.94 18.68 2.41
CA ARG A 165 -0.80 19.58 3.56
C ARG A 165 -1.28 20.97 3.19
N ARG A 166 -2.24 21.51 3.93
CA ARG A 166 -2.67 22.91 3.75
C ARG A 166 -1.64 23.85 4.35
N ARG A 167 -1.26 24.86 3.59
CA ARG A 167 -0.42 25.97 4.03
C ARG A 167 -1.30 27.12 4.53
N GLY A 168 -0.73 27.98 5.37
CA GLY A 168 -1.46 29.12 5.97
C GLY A 168 -1.95 30.18 4.98
N ASP A 169 -1.45 30.15 3.73
CA ASP A 169 -1.84 31.01 2.62
C ASP A 169 -3.01 30.46 1.79
N GLY A 170 -3.60 29.32 2.19
CA GLY A 170 -4.68 28.66 1.48
C GLY A 170 -4.23 27.77 0.32
N THR A 171 -2.92 27.66 0.05
CA THR A 171 -2.37 26.70 -0.92
C THR A 171 -2.18 25.32 -0.29
N GLY A 172 -2.11 24.28 -1.13
CA GLY A 172 -1.81 22.91 -0.71
C GLY A 172 -0.46 22.47 -1.24
N GLU A 173 0.26 21.67 -0.44
CA GLU A 173 1.50 21.01 -0.82
C GLU A 173 1.31 19.51 -0.78
N ASP A 174 1.74 18.84 -1.84
CA ASP A 174 1.79 17.38 -1.89
C ASP A 174 2.98 16.89 -1.06
N VAL A 175 2.70 16.05 -0.06
CA VAL A 175 3.67 15.50 0.87
C VAL A 175 3.68 13.98 0.72
N PRO A 176 4.76 13.37 0.21
CA PRO A 176 4.88 11.92 0.13
C PRO A 176 5.16 11.36 1.53
N VAL A 177 4.22 10.57 2.04
CA VAL A 177 4.26 10.04 3.42
C VAL A 177 4.62 8.56 3.50
N GLY A 178 4.62 7.86 2.37
CA GLY A 178 4.96 6.46 2.31
C GLY A 178 4.57 5.82 0.98
N VAL A 179 4.47 4.50 1.00
CA VAL A 179 4.01 3.66 -0.11
C VAL A 179 3.14 2.52 0.43
N LEU A 180 2.17 2.09 -0.37
CA LEU A 180 1.53 0.78 -0.30
C LEU A 180 2.35 -0.16 -1.19
N ASP A 181 2.75 -1.31 -0.66
CA ASP A 181 3.54 -2.33 -1.33
C ASP A 181 2.81 -3.68 -1.25
N ILE A 182 2.80 -4.41 -2.37
CA ILE A 182 2.06 -5.66 -2.54
C ILE A 182 2.89 -6.62 -3.40
N ASP A 183 3.20 -7.78 -2.81
CA ASP A 183 3.94 -8.86 -3.43
C ASP A 183 3.01 -10.01 -3.83
N CYS A 184 3.31 -10.65 -4.95
CA CYS A 184 2.63 -11.85 -5.40
C CYS A 184 3.60 -12.94 -5.84
N GLU A 185 3.25 -14.20 -5.55
CA GLU A 185 3.96 -15.41 -5.97
C GLU A 185 3.81 -15.69 -7.48
N ALA A 186 2.88 -15.02 -8.16
CA ALA A 186 2.68 -15.14 -9.60
C ALA A 186 3.54 -14.13 -10.37
N LEU A 187 4.06 -14.54 -11.53
CA LEU A 187 4.62 -13.60 -12.51
C LEU A 187 3.49 -12.78 -13.15
N GLY A 188 3.71 -11.48 -13.32
CA GLY A 188 2.77 -10.58 -14.00
C GLY A 188 1.39 -10.53 -13.36
N ALA A 189 1.28 -10.69 -12.04
CA ALA A 189 -0.01 -10.72 -11.34
C ALA A 189 -0.77 -9.39 -11.50
N PHE A 190 -0.01 -8.30 -11.50
CA PHE A 190 -0.52 -6.94 -11.53
C PHE A 190 -0.45 -6.34 -12.92
N ASP A 191 -1.55 -5.72 -13.34
CA ASP A 191 -1.70 -5.00 -14.59
C ASP A 191 -2.20 -3.57 -14.35
N GLU A 192 -2.61 -2.94 -15.44
CA GLU A 192 -3.06 -1.55 -15.46
C GLU A 192 -4.47 -1.36 -14.84
N GLU A 193 -5.29 -2.41 -14.71
CA GLU A 193 -6.49 -2.35 -13.87
C GLU A 193 -6.14 -2.37 -12.38
N ASP A 194 -5.15 -3.18 -11.98
CA ASP A 194 -4.67 -3.21 -10.60
C ASP A 194 -4.05 -1.90 -10.19
N ARG A 195 -3.20 -1.31 -11.05
CA ARG A 195 -2.64 0.03 -10.84
C ARG A 195 -3.73 1.04 -10.48
N ARG A 196 -4.74 1.20 -11.34
CA ARG A 196 -5.80 2.19 -11.13
C ARG A 196 -6.63 1.89 -9.88
N GLY A 197 -6.97 0.63 -9.66
CA GLY A 197 -7.76 0.22 -8.50
C GLY A 197 -7.03 0.46 -7.17
N LEU A 198 -5.72 0.22 -7.15
CA LEU A 198 -4.87 0.46 -5.98
C LEU A 198 -4.57 1.95 -5.75
N GLU A 199 -4.41 2.73 -6.82
CA GLU A 199 -4.35 4.19 -6.73
C GLU A 199 -5.63 4.74 -6.10
N GLU A 200 -6.82 4.32 -6.56
CA GLU A 200 -8.10 4.70 -5.95
C GLU A 200 -8.20 4.24 -4.49
N PHE A 201 -7.76 3.02 -4.19
CA PHE A 201 -7.74 2.51 -2.82
C PHE A 201 -6.88 3.37 -1.89
N VAL A 202 -5.69 3.77 -2.31
CA VAL A 202 -4.81 4.66 -1.54
C VAL A 202 -5.46 6.03 -1.31
N GLU A 203 -6.17 6.59 -2.31
CA GLU A 203 -6.94 7.82 -2.13
C GLU A 203 -8.01 7.65 -1.03
N VAL A 204 -8.77 6.55 -1.06
CA VAL A 204 -9.78 6.29 -0.02
C VAL A 204 -9.17 6.17 1.37
N VAL A 205 -8.06 5.44 1.49
CA VAL A 205 -7.39 5.22 2.79
C VAL A 205 -6.82 6.54 3.33
N LYS A 206 -6.23 7.39 2.50
CA LYS A 206 -5.61 8.63 3.00
C LYS A 206 -6.63 9.72 3.34
N GLU A 207 -7.83 9.70 2.74
CA GLU A 207 -8.93 10.64 3.03
C GLU A 207 -9.53 10.46 4.42
N VAL A 208 -9.55 9.23 4.94
CA VAL A 208 -10.11 8.91 6.27
C VAL A 208 -9.10 9.14 7.40
N ILE A 209 -7.84 9.42 7.08
CA ILE A 209 -6.76 9.65 8.04
C ILE A 209 -6.65 11.14 8.36
N ARG A 210 -6.50 11.46 9.64
CA ARG A 210 -5.99 12.76 10.08
C ARG A 210 -4.49 12.77 10.11
N TRP A 211 -3.94 13.56 9.22
CA TRP A 211 -2.51 13.78 9.10
C TRP A 211 -2.06 14.89 10.04
N GLU A 212 -1.24 14.54 11.03
CA GLU A 212 -0.48 15.51 11.86
C GLU A 212 0.85 15.84 11.15
N LEU A 213 0.80 16.65 10.08
CA LEU A 213 1.95 17.01 9.21
C LEU A 213 2.26 18.51 9.18
#